data_AF-A0A925AQG7-F1
#
_entry.id   AF-A0A925AQG7-F1
#
_cell.length_a   1.000
_cell.length_b   1.000
_cell.length_c   1.000
_cell.angle_alpha   90.00
_cell.angle_beta   90.00
_cell.angle_gamma   90.00
#
_symmetry.space_group_name_H-M   'P 1'
#
loop_
_entity.id
_entity.type
_entity.pdbx_description
1 polymer ?
#
loop_
_entity_poly.entity_id
_entity_poly.type
_entity_poly.pdbx_seq_one_letter_code
_entity_poly.pdbx_strand_id
1 'polypeptide(L)' 'MSSDTYESPLVTRNASPEMLRLFSSQHKFGLWRRLWLELARSEQRLGVSRISDQAIGQLEQHLDDIDFTLAADWEKRL' A
#
# COMPACT_ATOMS: atom_id res chain seq x y z
N MET A 1 -5.92 -11.73 -20.39
CA MET A 1 -6.23 -10.30 -20.61
C MET A 1 -6.58 -10.16 -22.07
N SER A 2 -7.62 -9.40 -22.42
CA SER A 2 -8.02 -9.28 -23.83
C SER A 2 -6.96 -8.49 -24.59
N SER A 3 -6.56 -8.95 -25.78
CA SER A 3 -5.70 -8.21 -26.71
C SER A 3 -6.33 -6.92 -27.24
N ASP A 4 -7.59 -6.67 -26.92
CA ASP A 4 -8.35 -5.50 -27.37
C ASP A 4 -8.10 -4.25 -26.52
N THR A 5 -7.27 -4.35 -25.47
CA THR A 5 -6.94 -3.23 -24.57
C THR A 5 -5.45 -2.93 -24.63
N TYR A 6 -5.09 -1.64 -24.63
CA TYR A 6 -3.69 -1.24 -24.61
C TYR A 6 -2.98 -1.74 -23.34
N GLU A 7 -1.82 -2.36 -23.55
CA GLU A 7 -0.90 -2.76 -22.49
C GLU A 7 0.49 -2.17 -22.77
N SER A 8 1.21 -1.80 -21.71
CA SER A 8 2.54 -1.23 -21.86
C SER A 8 3.57 -2.33 -22.19
N PRO A 9 4.36 -2.23 -23.28
CA PRO A 9 5.40 -3.21 -23.61
C PRO A 9 6.51 -3.26 -22.56
N LEU A 10 6.66 -2.19 -21.77
CA LEU A 10 7.55 -2.19 -20.60
C LEU A 10 7.08 -3.22 -19.56
N VAL A 11 5.77 -3.33 -19.35
CA VAL A 11 5.19 -4.25 -18.37
C VAL A 11 5.14 -5.68 -18.89
N THR A 12 4.78 -5.86 -20.16
CA THR A 12 4.50 -7.20 -20.71
C THR A 12 5.72 -7.93 -21.25
N ARG A 13 6.80 -7.21 -21.61
CA ARG A 13 7.95 -7.81 -22.31
C ARG A 13 9.32 -7.34 -21.83
N ASN A 14 9.50 -6.05 -21.57
CA ASN A 14 10.85 -5.48 -21.50
C ASN A 14 11.43 -5.41 -20.09
N ALA A 15 10.62 -5.14 -19.05
CA ALA A 15 11.11 -4.95 -17.69
C ALA A 15 11.28 -6.28 -16.94
N SER A 16 12.23 -6.31 -16.00
CA SER A 16 12.45 -7.49 -15.16
C SER A 16 11.35 -7.65 -14.10
N PRO A 17 11.11 -8.87 -13.59
CA PRO A 17 10.12 -9.11 -12.54
C PRO A 17 10.35 -8.26 -11.28
N GLU A 18 11.60 -7.94 -10.95
CA GLU A 18 11.96 -7.10 -9.79
C GLU A 18 11.50 -5.66 -9.99
N MET A 19 11.74 -5.10 -11.17
CA MET A 19 11.28 -3.76 -11.52
C MET A 19 9.76 -3.67 -11.52
N LEU A 20 9.08 -4.68 -12.08
CA LEU A 20 7.62 -4.72 -12.06
C LEU A 20 7.06 -4.77 -10.63
N ARG A 21 7.70 -5.54 -9.74
CA ARG A 21 7.31 -5.62 -8.33
C ARG A 21 7.51 -4.29 -7.62
N LEU A 22 8.64 -3.62 -7.85
CA LEU A 22 8.96 -2.33 -7.22
C LEU A 22 7.91 -1.26 -7.52
N PHE A 23 7.41 -1.23 -8.75
CA PHE A 23 6.38 -0.27 -9.17
C PHE A 23 4.94 -0.81 -9.08
N SER A 24 4.74 -1.99 -8.49
CA SER A 24 3.41 -2.58 -8.32
C SER A 24 2.59 -1.83 -7.28
N SER A 25 1.26 -1.87 -7.43
CA SER A 25 0.31 -1.33 -6.44
C SER A 25 0.53 -1.95 -5.05
N GLN A 26 0.75 -3.27 -4.97
CA GLN A 26 1.04 -3.95 -3.71
C GLN A 26 2.24 -3.34 -3.00
N HIS A 27 3.36 -3.14 -3.71
CA HIS A 27 4.55 -2.53 -3.12
C HIS A 27 4.30 -1.07 -2.70
N LYS A 28 3.69 -0.27 -3.57
CA LYS A 28 3.39 1.14 -3.30
C LYS A 28 2.53 1.33 -2.05
N PHE A 29 1.38 0.66 -1.99
CA PHE A 29 0.43 0.86 -0.90
C PHE A 29 0.88 0.15 0.39
N GLY A 30 1.61 -0.97 0.28
CA GLY A 30 2.29 -1.57 1.42
C GLY A 30 3.35 -0.62 2.00
N LEU A 31 4.08 0.10 1.16
CA LEU A 31 5.05 1.10 1.61
C LEU A 31 4.36 2.27 2.31
N TRP A 32 3.20 2.73 1.81
CA TRP A 32 2.41 3.76 2.50
C TRP A 32 1.96 3.33 3.90
N ARG A 33 1.46 2.10 4.05
CA ARG A 33 1.07 1.55 5.37
C ARG A 33 2.26 1.51 6.34
N ARG A 34 3.45 1.13 5.86
CA ARG A 34 4.69 1.16 6.66
C ARG A 34 5.09 2.58 7.07
N LEU A 35 4.95 3.55 6.17
CA LEU A 35 5.19 4.97 6.49
C LEU A 35 4.21 5.50 7.53
N TRP A 36 2.92 5.14 7.44
CA TRP A 36 1.93 5.49 8.45
C TRP A 36 2.21 4.83 9.81
N LEU A 37 2.66 3.57 9.82
CA LEU A 37 3.10 2.92 11.04
C LEU A 37 4.26 3.67 11.71
N GLU A 38 5.29 4.02 10.94
CA GLU A 38 6.44 4.77 11.48
C GLU A 38 6.09 6.19 11.92
N LEU A 39 5.15 6.84 11.23
CA LEU A 39 4.57 8.10 11.67
C LEU A 39 3.87 7.94 13.02
N ALA A 40 2.98 6.95 13.16
CA ALA A 40 2.22 6.71 14.38
C ALA A 40 3.14 6.40 15.58
N ARG A 41 4.18 5.58 15.39
CA ARG A 41 5.19 5.34 16.43
C ARG A 41 5.93 6.61 16.83
N SER A 42 6.24 7.46 15.86
CA SER A 42 6.98 8.69 16.11
C SER A 42 6.14 9.72 16.85
N GLU A 43 4.86 9.86 16.49
CA GLU A 43 3.89 10.68 17.21
C GLU A 43 3.67 10.19 18.65
N GLN A 44 3.55 8.87 18.85
CA GLN A 44 3.44 8.29 20.19
C GLN A 44 4.69 8.59 21.04
N ARG A 45 5.90 8.44 20.48
CA ARG A 45 7.17 8.80 21.15
C ARG A 45 7.25 10.28 21.52
N LEU A 46 6.59 11.16 20.77
CA LEU A 46 6.48 12.59 21.06
C LEU A 46 5.37 12.93 22.07
N GLY A 47 4.66 11.94 22.61
CA GLY A 47 3.64 12.12 23.65
C GLY A 47 2.22 12.36 23.12
N VAL A 48 1.93 12.05 21.85
CA VAL A 48 0.55 12.09 21.32
C VAL A 48 -0.26 10.95 21.95
N SER A 49 -0.99 11.25 23.03
CA SER A 49 -1.70 10.28 23.87
C SER A 49 -2.87 9.55 23.17
N ARG A 50 -3.33 10.05 22.03
CA ARG A 50 -4.41 9.42 21.24
C ARG A 50 -3.94 8.15 20.51
N ILE A 51 -2.63 7.95 20.35
CA ILE A 51 -2.06 6.78 19.67
C ILE A 51 -1.71 5.73 20.72
N SER A 52 -2.57 4.71 20.82
CA SER A 52 -2.37 3.59 21.74
C SER A 52 -1.47 2.51 21.13
N ASP A 53 -0.81 1.73 22.00
CA ASP A 53 -0.05 0.55 21.57
C ASP A 53 -0.92 -0.46 20.83
N GLN A 54 -2.20 -0.55 21.20
CA GLN A 54 -3.17 -1.39 20.50
C GLN A 54 -3.37 -0.94 19.05
N ALA A 55 -3.49 0.37 18.79
CA ALA A 55 -3.64 0.89 17.44
C ALA A 55 -2.39 0.64 16.59
N ILE A 56 -1.20 0.80 17.18
CA ILE A 56 0.07 0.48 16.51
C ILE A 56 0.14 -1.02 16.18
N GLY A 57 -0.19 -1.89 17.14
CA GLY A 57 -0.22 -3.33 16.92
C GLY A 57 -1.20 -3.78 15.85
N GLN A 58 -2.36 -3.11 15.73
CA GLN A 58 -3.29 -3.35 14.62
C GLN A 58 -2.69 -2.94 13.27
N LEU A 59 -2.02 -1.79 13.19
CA LEU A 59 -1.35 -1.36 11.96
C LEU A 59 -0.26 -2.34 11.53
N GLU A 60 0.54 -2.87 12.47
CA GLU A 60 1.58 -3.87 12.20
C GLU A 60 1.03 -5.17 11.60
N GLN A 61 -0.11 -5.66 12.11
CA GLN A 61 -0.74 -6.91 11.67
C GLN A 61 -1.29 -6.81 10.24
N HIS A 62 -1.63 -5.60 9.80
CA HIS A 62 -2.36 -5.33 8.57
C HIS A 62 -1.51 -4.54 7.55
N LEU A 63 -0.20 -4.74 7.49
CA LEU A 63 0.66 -3.97 6.57
C LEU A 63 0.52 -4.38 5.10
N ASP A 64 0.25 -5.66 4.83
CA ASP A 64 0.28 -6.22 3.47
C ASP A 64 -1.05 -6.82 3.00
N ASP A 65 -2.08 -6.88 3.85
CA ASP A 65 -3.42 -7.37 3.53
C ASP A 65 -4.33 -6.25 3.00
N ILE A 66 -4.02 -5.81 1.79
CA ILE A 66 -4.72 -4.69 1.17
C ILE A 66 -5.97 -5.20 0.44
N ASP A 67 -7.15 -4.74 0.90
CA ASP A 67 -8.40 -4.92 0.15
C ASP A 67 -8.48 -3.88 -0.99
N PHE A 68 -7.99 -4.28 -2.16
CA PHE A 68 -8.02 -3.47 -3.37
C PHE A 68 -9.44 -3.23 -3.91
N THR A 69 -10.37 -4.14 -3.64
CA THR A 69 -11.76 -3.99 -4.10
C THR A 69 -12.41 -2.85 -3.32
N LEU A 70 -12.28 -2.89 -1.99
CA LEU A 70 -12.79 -1.83 -1.13
C LEU A 70 -12.11 -0.49 -1.43
N ALA A 71 -10.79 -0.48 -1.64
CA ALA A 71 -10.06 0.73 -2.02
C ALA A 71 -10.60 1.36 -3.31
N ALA A 72 -10.81 0.55 -4.36
CA ALA A 72 -11.37 1.03 -5.63
C ALA A 72 -12.81 1.55 -5.48
N ASP A 73 -13.63 0.93 -4.62
CA ASP A 73 -14.98 1.40 -4.34
C ASP A 73 -15.00 2.74 -3.60
N TRP A 74 -14.02 3.00 -2.73
CA TRP A 74 -13.83 4.31 -2.11
C TRP A 74 -13.34 5.37 -3.08
N GLU A 75 -12.38 5.05 -3.96
CA GLU A 75 -11.87 5.98 -4.98
C GLU A 75 -12.97 6.47 -5.92
N LYS A 76 -13.98 5.64 -6.24
CA LYS A 76 -15.13 6.03 -7.08
C LYS A 76 -16.12 6.97 -6.39
N ARG A 77 -16.13 7.01 -5.05
CA ARG A 77 -17.07 7.83 -4.26
C ARG A 77 -16.58 9.26 -4.04
N LEU A 78 -15.28 9.49 -4.23
CA LEU A 78 -14.61 10.80 -4.17
C LEU A 78 -14.82 11.57 -5.47
#